data_AF-A0A8C5YKU4-F1
#
_entry.id   AF-A0A8C5YKU4-F1
#
_cell.length_a   1.000
_cell.length_b   1.000
_cell.length_c   1.000
_cell.angle_alpha   90.00
_cell.angle_beta   90.00
_cell.angle_gamma   90.00
#
_symmetry.space_group_name_H-M   'P 1'
#
loop_
_entity.id
_entity.type
_entity.pdbx_description
1 polymer ?
#
loop_
_entity_poly.entity_id
_entity_poly.type
_entity_poly.pdbx_seq_one_letter_code
_entity_poly.pdbx_strand_id
1 'polypeptide(L)'
;MAGARKLELAGARKLELSEALALGPAWRHTCYALLYAPDPGTLFGRIPLRYAILVRRGRCRSLPPRPCFLAGVFLWGVPANTRFLLPQMQMRFDGRLGFPGGFVDNLDRTLEDGLNRGLLEQLGEAVADFRVERADYRSSHAGSKPNVVAHFYAKRLTLEQLLAVEIGATNARAHGLEVLGLVRVPLYTLRDGIGGLPIFLENSFIGAARQQLLEALEELGLLEFDAVSALKNPAHKQRQPSVNSHNVR
;
A
#
# COMPACT_ATOMS: atom_id res chain seq x y z
N MET A 1 23.70 15.08 19.53
CA MET A 1 22.49 15.92 19.49
C MET A 1 21.28 15.02 19.34
N ALA A 2 20.42 15.06 20.34
CA ALA A 2 19.34 14.11 20.57
C ALA A 2 18.15 14.32 19.63
N GLY A 3 17.61 13.19 19.13
CA GLY A 3 16.19 12.99 18.92
C GLY A 3 15.46 14.01 18.05
N ALA A 4 15.64 13.93 16.73
CA ALA A 4 14.58 14.32 15.81
C ALA A 4 13.40 13.38 16.08
N ARG A 5 12.43 13.88 16.85
CA ARG A 5 11.25 13.16 17.27
C ARG A 5 10.54 12.60 16.04
N LYS A 6 10.50 11.27 16.00
CA LYS A 6 9.57 10.43 15.28
C LYS A 6 8.16 11.01 15.45
N LEU A 7 7.70 11.84 14.52
CA LEU A 7 6.28 12.16 14.33
C LEU A 7 5.60 10.96 13.65
N GLU A 8 5.80 9.77 14.21
CA GLU A 8 4.84 8.70 14.04
C GLU A 8 3.59 9.12 14.81
N LEU A 9 2.40 8.91 14.25
CA LEU A 9 1.17 8.91 15.04
C LEU A 9 1.17 7.69 15.98
N ALA A 10 2.08 7.66 16.95
CA ALA A 10 1.87 6.95 18.20
C ALA A 10 0.71 7.65 18.92
N GLY A 11 -0.54 7.33 18.54
CA GLY A 11 -1.73 7.93 19.12
C GLY A 11 -2.95 8.14 18.22
N ALA A 12 -3.01 7.54 17.01
CA ALA A 12 -4.26 7.54 16.25
C ALA A 12 -5.26 6.55 16.87
N ARG A 13 -6.40 7.05 17.37
CA ARG A 13 -7.49 6.22 17.93
C ARG A 13 -8.36 5.69 16.78
N LYS A 14 -8.59 4.38 16.75
CA LYS A 14 -9.61 3.76 15.87
C LYS A 14 -11.00 4.16 16.36
N LEU A 15 -11.86 4.58 15.45
CA LEU A 15 -13.23 4.99 15.70
C LEU A 15 -14.19 4.07 14.96
N GLU A 16 -15.34 3.83 15.57
CA GLU A 16 -16.49 3.29 14.85
C GLU A 16 -17.00 4.32 13.83
N LEU A 17 -17.58 3.84 12.72
CA LEU A 17 -18.06 4.74 11.67
C LEU A 17 -19.15 5.69 12.19
N SER A 18 -20.08 5.18 13.00
CA SER A 18 -21.13 5.98 13.63
C SER A 18 -20.57 7.04 14.57
N GLU A 19 -19.55 6.70 15.36
CA GLU A 19 -18.85 7.65 16.23
C GLU A 19 -18.14 8.74 15.41
N ALA A 20 -17.45 8.35 14.34
CA ALA A 20 -16.75 9.29 13.46
C ALA A 20 -17.72 10.25 12.76
N LEU A 21 -18.89 9.76 12.31
CA LEU A 21 -19.92 10.59 11.67
C LEU A 21 -20.67 11.49 12.66
N ALA A 22 -20.68 11.16 13.95
CA ALA A 22 -21.27 11.97 15.00
C ALA A 22 -20.33 13.08 15.51
N LEU A 23 -19.10 13.16 14.99
CA LEU A 23 -18.17 14.24 15.34
C LEU A 23 -18.72 15.59 14.88
N GLY A 24 -18.52 16.61 15.72
CA GLY A 24 -19.03 17.96 15.44
C GLY A 24 -18.37 18.64 14.23
N PRO A 25 -18.92 19.77 13.75
CA PRO A 25 -18.50 20.45 12.50
C PRO A 25 -17.06 20.97 12.51
N ALA A 26 -16.40 21.00 13.67
CA ALA A 26 -14.98 21.34 13.79
C ALA A 26 -14.04 20.22 13.30
N TRP A 27 -14.58 19.02 13.05
CA TRP A 27 -13.83 17.89 12.53
C TRP A 27 -13.88 17.86 11.00
N ARG A 28 -12.71 17.66 10.39
CA ARG A 28 -12.60 17.50 8.95
C ARG A 28 -12.47 16.03 8.61
N HIS A 29 -13.14 15.62 7.56
CA HIS A 29 -13.14 14.24 7.10
C HIS A 29 -12.19 14.09 5.91
N THR A 30 -11.33 13.08 5.98
CA THR A 30 -10.49 12.66 4.86
C THR A 30 -10.82 11.23 4.52
N CYS A 31 -10.92 10.91 3.24
CA CYS A 31 -11.15 9.57 2.76
C CYS A 31 -9.99 9.14 1.89
N TYR A 32 -9.54 7.91 2.09
CA TYR A 32 -8.47 7.29 1.31
C TYR A 32 -8.86 5.88 0.87
N ALA A 33 -8.39 5.47 -0.31
CA ALA A 33 -8.65 4.14 -0.85
C ALA A 33 -7.37 3.35 -1.09
N LEU A 34 -7.35 2.12 -0.58
CA LEU A 34 -6.48 1.08 -1.11
C LEU A 34 -7.15 0.45 -2.33
N LEU A 35 -6.58 0.72 -3.51
CA LEU A 35 -6.94 0.02 -4.74
C LEU A 35 -6.05 -1.21 -4.88
N TYR A 36 -6.66 -2.38 -5.09
CA TYR A 36 -5.91 -3.61 -5.25
C TYR A 36 -6.56 -4.56 -6.25
N ALA A 37 -5.75 -5.33 -6.98
CA ALA A 37 -6.25 -6.27 -7.98
C ALA A 37 -5.50 -7.60 -7.94
N PRO A 38 -6.11 -8.71 -8.37
CA PRO A 38 -5.42 -9.96 -8.42
C PRO A 38 -4.40 -10.03 -9.56
N ASP A 39 -3.17 -10.50 -9.32
CA ASP A 39 -2.09 -10.59 -10.33
C ASP A 39 -1.48 -11.99 -10.41
N PRO A 40 -1.63 -12.72 -11.53
CA PRO A 40 -1.07 -14.05 -11.71
C PRO A 40 0.44 -14.09 -12.01
N GLY A 41 1.11 -12.95 -12.22
CA GLY A 41 2.47 -12.92 -12.69
C GLY A 41 3.50 -13.42 -11.66
N THR A 42 4.76 -13.50 -12.09
CA THR A 42 5.90 -13.88 -11.24
C THR A 42 7.09 -12.95 -11.48
N LEU A 43 7.65 -12.37 -10.42
CA LEU A 43 8.94 -11.69 -10.44
C LEU A 43 10.08 -12.70 -10.69
N PHE A 44 10.98 -12.38 -11.63
CA PHE A 44 12.09 -13.23 -12.09
C PHE A 44 11.67 -14.65 -12.54
N GLY A 45 10.40 -14.85 -12.90
CA GLY A 45 9.88 -16.18 -13.27
C GLY A 45 9.80 -17.18 -12.11
N ARG A 46 10.05 -16.75 -10.86
CA ARG A 46 10.18 -17.65 -9.70
C ARG A 46 9.47 -17.17 -8.44
N ILE A 47 9.31 -15.86 -8.27
CA ILE A 47 8.70 -15.27 -7.07
C ILE A 47 7.30 -14.78 -7.46
N PRO A 48 6.21 -15.41 -7.01
CA PRO A 48 4.86 -14.98 -7.38
C PRO A 48 4.64 -13.48 -7.10
N LEU A 49 3.94 -12.78 -8.00
CA LEU A 49 3.50 -11.39 -7.82
C LEU A 49 2.37 -11.25 -6.78
N ARG A 50 2.25 -12.23 -5.89
CA ARG A 50 1.79 -12.03 -4.50
C ARG A 50 2.33 -10.74 -3.88
N TYR A 51 3.41 -10.20 -4.44
CA TYR A 51 4.52 -9.73 -3.68
C TYR A 51 5.44 -8.69 -4.39
N ALA A 52 5.31 -8.33 -5.68
CA ALA A 52 6.31 -7.47 -6.37
C ALA A 52 5.87 -6.09 -6.86
N ILE A 53 6.89 -5.22 -6.91
CA ILE A 53 6.95 -3.93 -7.61
C ILE A 53 7.29 -4.16 -9.09
N LEU A 54 6.64 -3.42 -9.99
CA LEU A 54 7.19 -3.13 -11.32
C LEU A 54 7.68 -1.67 -11.34
N VAL A 55 8.99 -1.47 -11.36
CA VAL A 55 9.55 -0.18 -11.82
C VAL A 55 9.57 -0.24 -13.34
N ARG A 56 8.88 0.74 -13.96
CA ARG A 56 8.76 1.00 -15.39
C ARG A 56 9.88 0.37 -16.24
N ARG A 57 9.54 -0.64 -17.06
CA ARG A 57 10.35 -0.99 -18.24
C ARG A 57 10.28 0.19 -19.22
N GLY A 58 11.35 0.95 -19.34
CA GLY A 58 11.61 1.69 -20.57
C GLY A 58 11.56 0.70 -21.73
N ARG A 59 10.76 0.99 -22.76
CA ARG A 59 10.69 0.16 -23.97
C ARG A 59 12.08 0.11 -24.59
N CYS A 60 12.76 -1.02 -24.42
CA CYS A 60 13.83 -1.42 -25.32
C CYS A 60 13.22 -2.48 -26.25
N ARG A 61 13.13 -2.15 -27.55
CA ARG A 61 12.71 -3.11 -28.58
C ARG A 61 13.80 -4.17 -28.70
N SER A 62 13.52 -5.42 -28.35
CA SER A 62 14.35 -6.54 -28.80
C SER A 62 13.54 -7.83 -28.96
N LEU A 63 13.98 -8.58 -29.98
CA LEU A 63 13.48 -9.78 -30.66
C LEU A 63 12.81 -10.90 -29.83
N PRO A 64 12.08 -11.82 -30.48
CA PRO A 64 11.37 -12.91 -29.80
C PRO A 64 12.34 -13.94 -29.19
N PRO A 65 11.98 -14.60 -28.07
CA PRO A 65 12.84 -15.59 -27.44
C PRO A 65 12.71 -16.97 -28.12
N ARG A 66 13.83 -17.68 -28.22
CA ARG A 66 13.85 -19.13 -28.49
C ARG A 66 13.60 -19.91 -27.19
N PRO A 67 12.94 -21.07 -27.22
CA PRO A 67 12.68 -21.86 -26.01
C PRO A 67 13.91 -22.68 -25.64
N CYS A 68 14.39 -22.52 -24.40
CA CYS A 68 15.29 -23.48 -23.77
C CYS A 68 14.49 -24.31 -22.78
N PHE A 69 14.33 -25.60 -23.09
CA PHE A 69 13.91 -26.63 -22.15
C PHE A 69 15.01 -26.85 -21.10
N LEU A 70 14.65 -26.90 -19.81
CA LEU A 70 15.38 -27.67 -18.81
C LEU A 70 14.53 -27.91 -17.54
N ALA A 71 14.19 -29.18 -17.37
CA ALA A 71 14.11 -29.99 -16.15
C ALA A 71 13.56 -29.38 -14.85
N GLY A 72 12.36 -29.83 -14.49
CA GLY A 72 12.14 -30.69 -13.32
C GLY A 72 12.48 -30.15 -11.93
N VAL A 73 11.51 -29.49 -11.30
CA VAL A 73 11.27 -29.60 -9.84
C VAL A 73 9.75 -29.63 -9.62
N PHE A 74 9.24 -30.79 -9.22
CA PHE A 74 7.87 -30.94 -8.73
C PHE A 74 7.80 -30.26 -7.35
N LEU A 75 7.19 -29.07 -7.27
CA LEU A 75 6.72 -28.53 -5.99
C LEU A 75 5.28 -29.01 -5.76
N TRP A 76 5.16 -29.97 -4.83
CA TRP A 76 3.90 -30.37 -4.24
C TRP A 76 3.26 -29.20 -3.46
N GLY A 77 1.95 -29.04 -3.62
CA GLY A 77 1.06 -28.54 -2.58
C GLY A 77 1.06 -27.03 -2.32
N VAL A 78 0.60 -26.22 -3.28
CA VAL A 78 -0.03 -24.92 -2.95
C VAL A 78 -1.47 -25.01 -3.47
N PRO A 79 -2.50 -24.81 -2.61
CA PRO A 79 -3.88 -24.86 -3.08
C PRO A 79 -4.08 -23.85 -4.21
N ALA A 80 -4.67 -24.33 -5.31
CA ALA A 80 -4.82 -23.66 -6.61
C ALA A 80 -5.71 -22.39 -6.59
N ASN A 81 -5.99 -21.81 -5.42
CA ASN A 81 -6.95 -20.73 -5.26
C ASN A 81 -6.41 -19.54 -4.45
N THR A 82 -5.08 -19.39 -4.31
CA THR A 82 -4.55 -18.15 -3.74
C THR A 82 -4.54 -17.06 -4.80
N ARG A 83 -5.56 -16.21 -4.80
CA ARG A 83 -5.63 -15.05 -5.69
C ARG A 83 -4.73 -13.94 -5.10
N PHE A 84 -3.57 -13.76 -5.71
CA PHE A 84 -2.49 -12.83 -5.32
C PHE A 84 -2.88 -11.38 -5.57
N LEU A 85 -2.56 -10.38 -4.74
CA LEU A 85 -3.07 -8.99 -4.91
C LEU A 85 -1.96 -7.93 -5.06
N LEU A 86 -2.25 -6.83 -5.78
CA LEU A 86 -1.37 -5.67 -5.98
C LEU A 86 -1.92 -4.41 -5.28
N PRO A 87 -1.52 -4.11 -4.04
CA PRO A 87 -1.95 -2.91 -3.35
C PRO A 87 -1.24 -1.67 -3.93
N GLN A 88 -1.97 -0.57 -4.10
CA GLN A 88 -1.44 0.67 -4.65
C GLN A 88 -1.35 1.79 -3.61
N MET A 89 -0.21 2.49 -3.60
CA MET A 89 0.07 3.69 -2.82
C MET A 89 0.64 4.78 -3.72
N GLN A 90 0.78 6.00 -3.19
CA GLN A 90 1.32 7.15 -3.90
C GLN A 90 2.39 7.87 -3.08
N MET A 91 3.44 8.33 -3.78
CA MET A 91 4.37 9.32 -3.25
C MET A 91 3.71 10.69 -3.33
N ARG A 92 3.62 11.38 -2.19
CA ARG A 92 3.01 12.70 -2.07
C ARG A 92 4.04 13.82 -2.20
N PHE A 93 3.57 15.04 -2.43
CA PHE A 93 4.39 16.25 -2.48
C PHE A 93 5.26 16.48 -1.22
N ASP A 94 4.83 15.97 -0.06
CA ASP A 94 5.53 16.08 1.21
C ASP A 94 6.61 15.00 1.42
N GLY A 95 6.88 14.19 0.38
CA GLY A 95 7.90 13.14 0.40
C GLY A 95 7.50 11.88 1.18
N ARG A 96 6.22 11.74 1.55
CA ARG A 96 5.70 10.58 2.28
C ARG A 96 4.83 9.71 1.39
N LEU A 97 4.82 8.42 1.69
CA LEU A 97 3.91 7.44 1.10
C LEU A 97 2.53 7.53 1.75
N GLY A 98 1.48 7.53 0.92
CA GLY A 98 0.10 7.51 1.36
C GLY A 98 -0.81 6.82 0.36
N PHE A 99 -2.10 6.83 0.63
CA PHE A 99 -3.12 6.31 -0.27
C PHE A 99 -3.73 7.46 -1.11
N PRO A 100 -4.23 7.17 -2.31
CA PRO A 100 -5.01 8.13 -3.08
C PRO A 100 -6.33 8.47 -2.36
N GLY A 101 -6.77 9.71 -2.52
CA GLY A 101 -7.89 10.31 -1.79
C GLY A 101 -7.54 11.66 -1.20
N GLY A 102 -8.39 12.18 -0.32
CA GLY A 102 -8.23 13.53 0.22
C GLY A 102 -9.37 13.98 1.13
N PHE A 103 -9.51 15.29 1.28
CA PHE A 103 -10.59 15.87 2.07
C PHE A 103 -11.95 15.72 1.40
N VAL A 104 -12.96 15.42 2.21
CA VAL A 104 -14.36 15.51 1.84
C VAL A 104 -14.79 16.97 1.97
N ASP A 105 -15.39 17.51 0.91
CA ASP A 105 -15.92 18.86 0.85
C ASP A 105 -17.32 18.90 1.48
N ASN A 106 -17.74 20.08 1.95
CA ASN A 106 -19.10 20.33 2.42
C ASN A 106 -20.14 20.17 1.29
N LEU A 107 -19.72 20.27 0.03
CA LEU A 107 -20.59 20.03 -1.14
C LEU A 107 -20.79 18.53 -1.45
N ASP A 108 -19.96 17.65 -0.89
CA ASP A 108 -20.06 16.20 -1.11
C ASP A 108 -21.24 15.64 -0.29
N ARG A 109 -22.15 14.89 -0.92
CA ARG A 109 -23.34 14.35 -0.23
C ARG A 109 -22.99 13.23 0.74
N THR A 110 -21.91 12.51 0.46
CA THR A 110 -21.41 11.40 1.28
C THR A 110 -19.88 11.38 1.31
N LEU A 111 -19.31 10.62 2.25
CA LEU A 111 -17.88 10.33 2.29
C LEU A 111 -17.39 9.71 0.98
N GLU A 112 -18.17 8.80 0.41
CA GLU A 112 -17.86 8.13 -0.85
C GLU A 112 -17.88 9.09 -2.04
N ASP A 113 -18.79 10.07 -2.09
CA ASP A 113 -18.81 11.10 -3.13
C ASP A 113 -17.49 11.88 -3.16
N GLY A 114 -17.07 12.37 -1.99
CA GLY A 114 -15.80 13.10 -1.86
C GLY A 114 -14.57 12.24 -2.16
N LEU A 115 -14.60 10.96 -1.75
CA LEU A 115 -13.54 10.01 -2.08
C LEU A 115 -13.42 9.80 -3.60
N ASN A 116 -14.53 9.46 -4.28
CA ASN A 116 -14.50 9.19 -5.71
C ASN A 116 -14.12 10.43 -6.53
N ARG A 117 -14.54 11.63 -6.10
CA ARG A 117 -14.08 12.90 -6.68
C ARG A 117 -12.56 13.06 -6.53
N GLY A 118 -12.03 12.88 -5.32
CA GLY A 118 -10.59 12.98 -5.07
C GLY A 118 -9.77 11.93 -5.84
N LEU A 119 -10.29 10.72 -6.02
CA LEU A 119 -9.67 9.69 -6.85
C LEU A 119 -9.63 10.10 -8.32
N LEU A 120 -10.70 10.69 -8.86
CA LEU A 120 -10.73 11.19 -10.24
C LEU A 120 -9.68 12.28 -10.48
N GLU A 121 -9.56 13.22 -9.55
CA GLU A 121 -8.57 14.31 -9.62
C GLU A 121 -7.12 13.78 -9.58
N GLN A 122 -6.85 12.78 -8.72
CA GLN A 122 -5.50 12.27 -8.48
C GLN A 122 -5.06 11.17 -9.45
N LEU A 123 -5.99 10.35 -9.95
CA LEU A 123 -5.69 9.15 -10.72
C LEU A 123 -6.21 9.20 -12.17
N GLY A 124 -7.05 10.18 -12.51
CA GLY A 124 -7.57 10.41 -13.86
C GLY A 124 -8.78 9.54 -14.22
N GLU A 125 -9.23 9.66 -15.47
CA GLU A 125 -10.51 9.12 -15.97
C GLU A 125 -10.68 7.61 -15.80
N ALA A 126 -9.59 6.84 -15.72
CA ALA A 126 -9.65 5.38 -15.54
C ALA A 126 -10.36 4.95 -14.24
N VAL A 127 -10.45 5.84 -13.24
CA VAL A 127 -11.22 5.53 -12.02
C VAL A 127 -12.73 5.63 -12.22
N ALA A 128 -13.23 6.21 -13.32
CA ALA A 128 -14.65 6.27 -13.62
C ALA A 128 -15.26 4.90 -13.95
N ASP A 129 -14.42 3.91 -14.31
CA ASP A 129 -14.82 2.53 -14.59
C ASP A 129 -15.22 1.74 -13.34
N PHE A 130 -15.01 2.30 -12.15
CA PHE A 130 -15.43 1.71 -10.90
C PHE A 130 -15.85 2.79 -9.90
N ARG A 131 -16.45 2.37 -8.80
CA ARG A 131 -16.83 3.28 -7.72
C ARG A 131 -16.48 2.67 -6.38
N VAL A 132 -15.88 3.46 -5.50
CA VAL A 132 -15.70 3.06 -4.10
C VAL A 132 -17.01 3.32 -3.36
N GLU A 133 -17.53 2.29 -2.71
CA GLU A 133 -18.83 2.30 -2.04
C GLU A 133 -18.71 2.08 -0.53
N ARG A 134 -19.83 2.22 0.19
CA ARG A 134 -19.88 1.95 1.64
C ARG A 134 -19.44 0.53 2.00
N ALA A 135 -19.69 -0.45 1.14
CA ALA A 135 -19.24 -1.83 1.34
C ALA A 135 -17.70 -1.98 1.31
N ASP A 136 -17.00 -1.01 0.71
CA ASP A 136 -15.54 -0.97 0.65
C ASP A 136 -14.91 -0.33 1.90
N TYR A 137 -15.72 0.23 2.81
CA TYR A 137 -15.24 0.84 4.07
C TYR A 137 -14.56 -0.18 4.99
N ARG A 138 -13.46 0.21 5.64
CA ARG A 138 -12.71 -0.65 6.56
C ARG A 138 -12.53 -0.02 7.94
N SER A 139 -12.07 1.23 8.01
CA SER A 139 -11.76 1.84 9.31
C SER A 139 -11.78 3.36 9.29
N SER A 140 -11.91 3.94 10.48
CA SER A 140 -11.76 5.37 10.74
C SER A 140 -10.71 5.58 11.83
N HIS A 141 -9.81 6.51 11.60
CA HIS A 141 -8.74 6.84 12.55
C HIS A 141 -8.69 8.34 12.81
N ALA A 142 -8.69 8.72 14.08
CA ALA A 142 -8.52 10.12 14.49
C ALA A 142 -7.21 10.30 15.25
N GLY A 143 -6.40 11.27 14.81
CA GLY A 143 -5.22 11.71 15.55
C GLY A 143 -5.60 12.59 16.75
N SER A 144 -4.62 12.86 17.62
CA SER A 144 -4.82 13.74 18.76
C SER A 144 -5.02 15.21 18.35
N LYS A 145 -4.28 15.70 17.35
CA LYS A 145 -4.48 16.97 16.63
C LYS A 145 -3.83 16.87 15.24
N PRO A 146 -4.31 17.60 14.21
CA PRO A 146 -5.54 18.42 14.17
C PRO A 146 -6.82 17.56 14.23
N ASN A 147 -8.00 18.20 14.36
CA ASN A 147 -9.32 17.55 14.35
C ASN A 147 -9.65 16.99 12.95
N VAL A 148 -8.95 15.92 12.58
CA VAL A 148 -9.09 15.25 11.30
C VAL A 148 -9.34 13.78 11.56
N VAL A 149 -10.38 13.25 10.94
CA VAL A 149 -10.64 11.81 10.87
C VAL A 149 -10.30 11.30 9.47
N ALA A 150 -9.55 10.21 9.44
CA ALA A 150 -9.15 9.52 8.23
C ALA A 150 -9.96 8.23 8.08
N HIS A 151 -10.90 8.25 7.14
CA HIS A 151 -11.66 7.10 6.69
C HIS A 151 -10.88 6.35 5.63
N PHE A 152 -10.92 5.02 5.72
CA PHE A 152 -10.14 4.14 4.87
C PHE A 152 -11.03 3.09 4.23
N TYR A 153 -10.83 2.91 2.92
CA TYR A 153 -11.58 1.99 2.08
C TYR A 153 -10.62 1.05 1.37
N ALA A 154 -11.06 -0.17 1.05
CA ALA A 154 -10.28 -1.13 0.29
C ALA A 154 -11.13 -1.66 -0.88
N LYS A 155 -10.82 -1.21 -2.10
CA LYS A 155 -11.52 -1.59 -3.32
C LYS A 155 -10.75 -2.65 -4.10
N ARG A 156 -11.42 -3.78 -4.32
CA ARG A 156 -10.94 -4.80 -5.25
C ARG A 156 -11.27 -4.43 -6.68
N LEU A 157 -10.26 -4.44 -7.54
CA LEU A 157 -10.34 -4.20 -8.97
C LEU A 157 -9.94 -5.46 -9.75
N THR A 158 -10.22 -5.46 -11.05
CA THR A 158 -9.54 -6.35 -11.99
C THR A 158 -8.11 -5.84 -12.25
N LEU A 159 -7.22 -6.73 -12.72
CA LEU A 159 -5.85 -6.33 -13.05
C LEU A 159 -5.82 -5.27 -14.15
N GLU A 160 -6.71 -5.39 -15.13
CA GLU A 160 -6.86 -4.44 -16.24
C GLU A 160 -7.25 -3.05 -15.74
N GLN A 161 -8.24 -2.97 -14.85
CA GLN A 161 -8.62 -1.70 -14.21
C GLN A 161 -7.46 -1.08 -13.42
N LEU A 162 -6.72 -1.87 -12.64
CA LEU A 162 -5.59 -1.35 -11.87
C LEU A 162 -4.46 -0.84 -12.79
N LEU A 163 -4.18 -1.55 -13.89
CA LEU A 163 -3.22 -1.10 -14.90
C LEU A 163 -3.68 0.17 -15.62
N ALA A 164 -4.97 0.28 -15.94
CA ALA A 164 -5.55 1.49 -16.53
C ALA A 164 -5.40 2.69 -15.59
N VAL A 165 -5.61 2.51 -14.29
CA VAL A 165 -5.35 3.53 -13.26
C VAL A 165 -3.89 3.97 -13.26
N GLU A 166 -2.93 3.04 -13.32
CA GLU A 166 -1.50 3.38 -13.35
C GLU A 166 -1.10 4.20 -14.58
N ILE A 167 -1.66 3.85 -15.74
CA ILE A 167 -1.44 4.57 -17.00
C ILE A 167 -2.12 5.95 -16.96
N GLY A 168 -3.33 6.02 -16.42
CA GLY A 168 -4.11 7.26 -16.30
C GLY A 168 -3.48 8.25 -15.33
N ALA A 169 -2.96 7.78 -14.20
CA ALA A 169 -2.47 8.62 -13.12
C ALA A 169 -1.27 9.51 -13.52
N THR A 170 -0.46 9.12 -14.50
CA THR A 170 0.62 9.99 -15.01
C THR A 170 0.13 11.18 -15.83
N ASN A 171 -1.12 11.14 -16.28
CA ASN A 171 -1.78 12.22 -17.02
C ASN A 171 -2.84 12.94 -16.16
N ALA A 172 -3.01 12.54 -14.89
CA ALA A 172 -3.97 13.13 -13.99
C ALA A 172 -3.57 14.55 -13.59
N ARG A 173 -4.56 15.38 -13.23
CA ARG A 173 -4.33 16.81 -12.90
C ARG A 173 -3.37 17.01 -11.73
N ALA A 174 -3.40 16.10 -10.76
CA ALA A 174 -2.54 16.18 -9.58
C ALA A 174 -1.10 15.68 -9.83
N HIS A 175 -0.83 15.06 -10.98
CA HIS A 175 0.48 14.48 -11.27
C HIS A 175 1.56 15.55 -11.40
N GLY A 176 2.67 15.38 -10.66
CA GLY A 176 3.76 16.36 -10.61
C GLY A 176 3.48 17.56 -9.69
N LEU A 177 2.31 17.62 -9.07
CA LEU A 177 1.94 18.62 -8.07
C LEU A 177 1.77 17.93 -6.71
N GLU A 178 0.55 17.55 -6.34
CA GLU A 178 0.26 16.88 -5.07
C GLU A 178 0.73 15.41 -5.05
N VAL A 179 0.75 14.77 -6.23
CA VAL A 179 1.09 13.36 -6.42
C VAL A 179 2.33 13.24 -7.29
N LEU A 180 3.40 12.69 -6.73
CA LEU A 180 4.69 12.52 -7.42
C LEU A 180 4.82 11.18 -8.15
N GLY A 181 3.93 10.23 -7.86
CA GLY A 181 3.85 8.96 -8.60
C GLY A 181 3.24 7.82 -7.78
N LEU A 182 2.68 6.85 -8.49
CA LEU A 182 2.14 5.63 -7.90
C LEU A 182 3.26 4.60 -7.67
N VAL A 183 3.12 3.86 -6.58
CA VAL A 183 3.97 2.72 -6.24
C VAL A 183 3.09 1.53 -5.85
N ARG A 184 3.47 0.34 -6.30
CA ARG A 184 2.87 -0.91 -5.82
C ARG A 184 3.55 -1.34 -4.53
N VAL A 185 2.79 -1.87 -3.59
CA VAL A 185 3.32 -2.42 -2.34
C VAL A 185 3.93 -3.80 -2.62
N PRO A 186 5.25 -4.00 -2.40
CA PRO A 186 5.85 -5.32 -2.52
C PRO A 186 5.45 -6.13 -1.30
N LEU A 187 4.54 -7.08 -1.47
CA LEU A 187 4.14 -7.91 -0.35
C LEU A 187 5.15 -9.06 -0.05
N TYR A 188 6.19 -9.35 -0.89
CA TYR A 188 7.13 -10.49 -0.63
C TYR A 188 8.02 -10.15 0.52
N THR A 189 8.60 -11.20 1.09
CA THR A 189 9.92 -11.09 1.70
C THR A 189 10.92 -11.89 0.87
N LEU A 190 12.03 -11.25 0.49
CA LEU A 190 13.14 -11.91 -0.18
C LEU A 190 13.86 -12.88 0.78
N ARG A 191 14.72 -13.73 0.24
CA ARG A 191 15.43 -14.76 1.03
C ARG A 191 16.32 -14.21 2.14
N ASP A 192 16.73 -12.95 2.02
CA ASP A 192 17.50 -12.25 3.06
C ASP A 192 16.66 -11.88 4.29
N GLY A 193 15.33 -12.05 4.24
CA GLY A 193 14.41 -11.66 5.29
C GLY A 193 14.16 -10.15 5.39
N ILE A 194 14.74 -9.34 4.49
CA ILE A 194 14.75 -7.87 4.55
C ILE A 194 14.06 -7.28 3.32
N GLY A 195 14.41 -7.75 2.12
CA GLY A 195 13.90 -7.16 0.88
C GLY A 195 12.40 -7.40 0.68
N GLY A 196 11.70 -6.40 0.13
CA GLY A 196 10.25 -6.43 -0.12
C GLY A 196 9.43 -5.66 0.89
N LEU A 197 8.42 -6.30 1.47
CA LEU A 197 7.51 -5.67 2.43
C LEU A 197 8.23 -5.11 3.66
N PRO A 198 9.20 -5.81 4.29
CA PRO A 198 9.87 -5.27 5.47
C PRO A 198 10.57 -3.93 5.18
N ILE A 199 11.43 -3.87 4.15
CA ILE A 199 12.09 -2.62 3.76
C ILE A 199 11.11 -1.57 3.22
N PHE A 200 10.01 -1.98 2.58
CA PHE A 200 8.97 -1.04 2.15
C PHE A 200 8.32 -0.34 3.35
N LEU A 201 8.07 -1.08 4.44
CA LEU A 201 7.47 -0.55 5.67
C LEU A 201 8.43 0.34 6.49
N GLU A 202 9.71 0.42 6.11
CA GLU A 202 10.69 1.37 6.67
C GLU A 202 10.65 2.74 5.99
N ASN A 203 9.87 2.91 4.90
CA ASN A 203 9.68 4.22 4.27
C ASN A 203 8.90 5.18 5.18
N SER A 204 8.93 6.47 4.83
CA SER A 204 8.13 7.49 5.52
C SER A 204 6.69 7.44 5.05
N PHE A 205 5.74 7.22 5.96
CA PHE A 205 4.30 7.20 5.68
C PHE A 205 3.59 8.43 6.24
N ILE A 206 2.54 8.89 5.56
CA ILE A 206 1.67 9.96 6.06
C ILE A 206 0.65 9.40 7.06
N GLY A 207 0.43 10.12 8.16
CA GLY A 207 -0.71 9.86 9.04
C GLY A 207 -0.77 8.41 9.54
N ALA A 208 -1.96 7.82 9.43
CA ALA A 208 -2.21 6.42 9.76
C ALA A 208 -2.00 5.46 8.56
N ALA A 209 -1.45 5.91 7.43
CA ALA A 209 -1.39 5.11 6.20
C ALA A 209 -0.64 3.79 6.38
N ARG A 210 0.46 3.78 7.15
CA ARG A 210 1.19 2.53 7.46
C ARG A 210 0.33 1.54 8.24
N GLN A 211 -0.39 2.03 9.25
CA GLN A 211 -1.26 1.20 10.08
C GLN A 211 -2.46 0.68 9.28
N GLN A 212 -3.10 1.55 8.50
CA GLN A 212 -4.20 1.22 7.59
C GLN A 212 -3.78 0.15 6.57
N LEU A 213 -2.56 0.23 6.03
CA LEU A 213 -2.01 -0.81 5.16
C LEU A 213 -1.92 -2.15 5.89
N LEU A 214 -1.30 -2.19 7.08
CA LEU A 214 -1.13 -3.44 7.83
C LEU A 214 -2.46 -4.08 8.23
N GLU A 215 -3.42 -3.29 8.71
CA GLU A 215 -4.77 -3.76 9.04
C GLU A 215 -5.49 -4.32 7.82
N ALA A 216 -5.42 -3.61 6.67
CA ALA A 216 -6.05 -4.07 5.44
C ALA A 216 -5.45 -5.39 4.93
N LEU A 217 -4.13 -5.54 5.00
CA LEU A 217 -3.46 -6.77 4.55
C LEU A 217 -3.81 -7.96 5.44
N GLU A 218 -3.99 -7.74 6.74
CA GLU A 218 -4.44 -8.75 7.70
C GLU A 218 -5.90 -9.16 7.44
N GLU A 219 -6.82 -8.18 7.35
CA GLU A 219 -8.26 -8.41 7.12
C GLU A 219 -8.55 -9.07 5.76
N LEU A 220 -7.76 -8.75 4.73
CA LEU A 220 -7.88 -9.36 3.40
C LEU A 220 -7.22 -10.74 3.31
N GLY A 221 -6.61 -11.24 4.40
CA GLY A 221 -5.92 -12.53 4.43
C GLY A 221 -4.67 -12.58 3.54
N LEU A 222 -4.02 -11.44 3.32
CA LEU A 222 -2.85 -11.29 2.44
C LEU A 222 -1.52 -11.53 3.16
N LEU A 223 -1.52 -11.38 4.47
CA LEU A 223 -0.42 -11.71 5.35
C LEU A 223 -0.94 -12.66 6.43
N GLU A 224 -0.16 -13.69 6.75
CA GLU A 224 -0.43 -14.51 7.93
C GLU A 224 -0.24 -13.65 9.19
N PHE A 225 -1.11 -13.84 10.18
CA PHE A 225 -1.17 -13.06 11.43
C PHE A 225 0.21 -12.92 12.12
N ASP A 226 1.00 -13.98 12.08
CA ASP A 226 2.34 -14.03 12.69
C ASP A 226 3.34 -13.09 12.00
N ALA A 227 3.23 -12.92 10.68
CA ALA A 227 4.08 -11.99 9.92
C ALA A 227 3.70 -10.54 10.22
N VAL A 228 2.42 -10.24 10.39
CA VAL A 228 1.94 -8.89 10.74
C VAL A 228 2.41 -8.48 12.13
N SER A 229 2.33 -9.38 13.11
CA SER A 229 2.77 -9.14 14.48
C SER A 229 4.28 -8.81 14.56
N ALA A 230 5.10 -9.51 13.78
CA ALA A 230 6.54 -9.23 13.67
C ALA A 230 6.85 -7.87 13.01
N LEU A 231 6.00 -7.41 12.08
CA LEU A 231 6.14 -6.12 11.38
C LEU A 231 5.58 -4.92 12.17
N LYS A 232 4.61 -5.16 13.06
CA LYS A 232 4.06 -4.15 13.97
C LYS A 232 5.04 -3.78 15.09
N ASN A 233 5.85 -4.74 15.57
CA ASN A 233 6.83 -4.54 16.64
C ASN A 233 8.27 -4.83 16.15
N PRO A 234 8.99 -3.85 15.59
CA PRO A 234 10.42 -4.00 15.29
C PRO A 234 11.23 -3.90 16.60
N ALA A 235 11.04 -4.86 17.52
CA ALA A 235 11.88 -4.99 18.70
C ALA A 235 13.26 -5.52 18.27
N HIS A 236 14.20 -4.60 18.13
CA HIS A 236 15.65 -4.75 18.33
C HIS A 236 16.27 -6.12 17.99
N LYS A 237 16.48 -6.42 16.70
CA LYS A 237 17.63 -7.26 16.32
C LYS A 237 18.90 -6.42 16.43
N GLN A 238 19.39 -6.20 17.65
CA GLN A 238 20.80 -5.85 17.82
C GLN A 238 21.61 -7.01 17.25
N ARG A 239 22.32 -6.76 16.14
CA ARG A 239 23.40 -7.65 15.71
C ARG A 239 24.44 -7.64 16.83
N GLN A 240 24.61 -8.76 17.53
CA GLN A 240 25.87 -8.99 18.24
C GLN A 240 26.98 -9.08 17.18
N PRO A 241 28.02 -8.23 17.22
CA PRO A 241 29.21 -8.49 16.43
C PRO A 241 29.95 -9.64 17.12
N SER A 242 29.92 -10.83 16.52
CA SER A 242 30.80 -11.93 16.89
C SER A 242 32.22 -11.58 16.44
N VAL A 243 32.98 -10.90 17.30
CA VAL A 243 34.44 -10.78 17.15
C VAL A 243 35.06 -12.02 17.81
N ASN A 244 35.25 -13.08 17.03
CA ASN A 244 36.22 -14.11 17.36
C ASN A 244 37.55 -13.75 16.69
N SER A 245 38.31 -12.87 17.35
CA SER A 245 39.72 -12.66 17.03
C SER A 245 40.56 -13.65 17.82
N HIS A 246 40.60 -14.91 17.39
CA HIS A 246 41.62 -15.86 17.84
C HIS A 246 42.23 -16.58 16.64
N ASN A 247 43.56 -16.48 16.57
CA ASN A 247 44.51 -17.32 15.85
C ASN A 247 44.60 -17.18 14.32
N VAL A 248 45.54 -16.35 13.88
CA VAL A 248 46.59 -16.81 12.97
C VAL A 248 47.93 -16.29 13.50
N ARG A 249 48.87 -17.23 13.63
CA ARG A 249 50.26 -17.07 14.09
C ARG A 249 51.06 -16.11 13.22
#